data_AF-F0F4M2-F1
#
_entry.id   AF-F0F4M2-F1
#
_cell.length_a   1.000
_cell.length_b   1.000
_cell.length_c   1.000
_cell.angle_alpha   90.00
_cell.angle_beta   90.00
_cell.angle_gamma   90.00
#
_symmetry.space_group_name_H-M   'P 1'
#
loop_
_entity.id
_entity.type
_entity.pdbx_description
1 polymer ?
#
loop_
_entity_poly.entity_id
_entity_poly.type
_entity_poly.pdbx_seq_one_letter_code
_entity_poly.pdbx_strand_id
1 'polypeptide(L)'
;MKAKTLLSSSVLLLFAVLAGGSFDGDDIKIFLWLAGGAFLCVVVGVIIQSIVQSNNKKKRLEMIEKDETENKDFDRSVNFGNDRCKFYFDASKKQVMIMRVMTEGINKQFVDDFEFGGKELCRQNDPYFCIYDSKNRKLLTGTYEGMTPIFCVRDIATEDKHKDIVPKSDIAPKIVCNAITTAISPSPTKELIYTLVDETHGLMAIVRKGKISSLFNYVNGSSLPRKTGNKSYVHDKGIGNYHFVMDDFFNVLVIVTPSSYELFNYSDIIEVSYEENGTKLYSKSAMRTVGGAIVGGALIGGAGAVVGGLSGTSKKNMEIKTMQIKILLRDTQRTSLVLNFNDSNRILKTKNANDNILYENYQKNANCAKDLLFVIIDRAKQSGNPIVQQVAQVPSSPKSGIADELAKLAQLKADGILTDEEFNTQKVKLLNL
;
A
#
# COMPACT_ATOMS: atom_id res chain seq x y z
N MET A 1 -11.29 -20.11 -9.25
CA MET A 1 -11.34 -18.88 -10.07
C MET A 1 -11.84 -19.12 -11.51
N LYS A 2 -11.65 -20.32 -12.11
CA LYS A 2 -12.17 -20.66 -13.45
C LYS A 2 -13.72 -20.72 -13.55
N ALA A 3 -14.41 -20.90 -12.43
CA ALA A 3 -15.85 -21.08 -12.35
C ALA A 3 -16.67 -19.81 -12.65
N LYS A 4 -16.32 -18.68 -12.03
CA LYS A 4 -17.06 -17.42 -12.18
C LYS A 4 -16.97 -16.87 -13.61
N THR A 5 -15.80 -17.01 -14.23
CA THR A 5 -15.59 -16.64 -15.63
C THR A 5 -16.36 -17.57 -16.56
N LEU A 6 -16.36 -18.89 -16.35
CA LEU A 6 -17.20 -19.80 -17.16
C LEU A 6 -18.69 -19.48 -17.00
N LEU A 7 -19.17 -19.25 -15.78
CA LEU A 7 -20.56 -18.92 -15.49
C LEU A 7 -20.98 -17.63 -16.19
N SER A 8 -20.15 -16.59 -16.10
CA SER A 8 -20.41 -15.29 -16.73
C SER A 8 -20.39 -15.41 -18.26
N SER A 9 -19.48 -16.20 -18.83
CA SER A 9 -19.43 -16.47 -20.27
C SER A 9 -20.64 -17.27 -20.74
N SER A 10 -21.09 -18.29 -20.00
CA SER A 10 -22.31 -19.05 -20.31
C SER A 10 -23.57 -18.18 -20.26
N VAL A 11 -23.68 -17.29 -19.27
CA VAL A 11 -24.81 -16.34 -19.16
C VAL A 11 -24.79 -15.34 -20.32
N LEU A 12 -23.62 -14.81 -20.70
CA LEU A 12 -23.50 -13.89 -21.82
C LEU A 12 -23.89 -14.54 -23.16
N LEU A 13 -23.54 -15.83 -23.34
CA LEU A 13 -23.88 -16.61 -24.52
C LEU A 13 -25.40 -16.87 -24.62
N LEU A 14 -26.05 -17.14 -23.48
CA LEU A 14 -27.51 -17.22 -23.37
C LEU A 14 -28.21 -15.91 -23.78
N PHE A 15 -27.72 -14.76 -23.29
CA PHE A 15 -28.29 -13.45 -23.64
C PHE A 15 -28.04 -13.04 -25.10
N ALA A 16 -26.87 -13.36 -25.66
CA ALA A 16 -26.54 -13.06 -27.06
C ALA A 16 -27.44 -13.83 -28.04
N VAL A 17 -27.80 -15.06 -27.70
CA VAL A 17 -28.71 -15.90 -28.51
C VAL A 17 -30.15 -15.38 -28.41
N LEU A 18 -30.62 -15.03 -27.22
CA LEU A 18 -31.97 -14.45 -27.02
C LEU A 18 -32.17 -13.10 -27.75
N ALA A 19 -31.09 -12.35 -27.98
CA ALA A 19 -31.15 -11.02 -28.60
C ALA A 19 -31.03 -11.01 -30.13
N GLY A 20 -30.63 -12.13 -30.78
CA GLY A 20 -30.15 -12.09 -32.17
C GLY A 20 -30.68 -13.13 -33.16
N GLY A 21 -31.41 -14.17 -32.73
CA GLY A 21 -31.87 -15.21 -33.66
C GLY A 21 -33.38 -15.37 -33.72
N SER A 22 -33.89 -15.44 -34.95
CA SER A 22 -35.22 -15.98 -35.24
C SER A 22 -35.13 -17.50 -35.14
N PHE A 23 -35.29 -18.02 -33.92
CA PHE A 23 -35.28 -19.46 -33.66
C PHE A 23 -36.71 -19.99 -33.68
N ASP A 24 -36.93 -21.10 -34.36
CA ASP A 24 -38.20 -21.81 -34.26
C ASP A 24 -38.32 -22.48 -32.87
N GLY A 25 -39.54 -22.80 -32.44
CA GLY A 25 -39.80 -23.23 -31.05
C GLY A 25 -39.01 -24.46 -30.58
N ASP A 26 -38.58 -25.31 -31.50
CA ASP A 26 -37.80 -26.52 -31.19
C ASP A 26 -36.28 -26.27 -31.13
N ASP A 27 -35.75 -25.30 -31.87
CA ASP A 27 -34.33 -24.91 -31.79
C ASP A 27 -34.00 -24.28 -30.41
N ILE A 28 -34.94 -23.50 -29.87
CA ILE A 28 -34.83 -22.90 -28.53
C ILE A 28 -34.77 -23.99 -27.46
N LYS A 29 -35.59 -25.05 -27.56
CA LYS A 29 -35.59 -26.15 -26.59
C LYS A 29 -34.28 -26.92 -26.59
N ILE A 30 -33.75 -27.25 -27.78
CA ILE A 30 -32.47 -27.97 -27.92
C ILE A 30 -31.33 -27.12 -27.32
N PHE A 31 -31.32 -25.83 -27.62
CA PHE A 31 -30.31 -24.92 -27.07
C PHE A 31 -30.41 -24.77 -25.55
N LEU A 32 -31.62 -24.61 -24.98
CA LEU A 32 -31.80 -24.54 -23.53
C LEU A 32 -31.36 -25.83 -22.83
N TRP A 33 -31.57 -27.00 -23.46
CA TRP A 33 -31.06 -28.28 -22.97
C TRP A 33 -29.52 -28.34 -23.00
N LEU A 34 -28.89 -27.90 -24.09
CA LEU A 34 -27.43 -27.85 -24.21
C LEU A 34 -26.80 -26.85 -23.23
N ALA A 35 -27.38 -25.65 -23.10
CA ALA A 35 -26.93 -24.62 -22.18
C ALA A 35 -27.15 -25.04 -20.71
N GLY A 36 -28.29 -25.64 -20.40
CA GLY A 36 -28.60 -26.21 -19.08
C GLY A 36 -27.66 -27.37 -18.72
N GLY A 37 -27.39 -28.27 -19.68
CA GLY A 37 -26.42 -29.36 -19.52
C GLY A 37 -25.01 -28.84 -19.27
N ALA A 38 -24.55 -27.86 -20.05
CA ALA A 38 -23.24 -27.23 -19.87
C ALA A 38 -23.13 -26.54 -18.49
N PHE A 39 -24.15 -25.79 -18.08
CA PHE A 39 -24.20 -25.15 -16.77
C PHE A 39 -24.13 -26.19 -15.63
N LEU A 40 -24.88 -27.29 -15.74
CA LEU A 40 -24.85 -28.38 -14.77
C LEU A 40 -23.43 -28.99 -14.66
N CYS A 41 -22.75 -29.23 -15.78
CA CYS A 41 -21.37 -29.72 -15.78
C CYS A 41 -20.40 -28.76 -15.06
N VAL A 42 -20.55 -27.44 -15.24
CA VAL A 42 -19.73 -26.44 -14.54
C VAL A 42 -19.99 -26.47 -13.04
N VAL A 43 -21.26 -26.45 -12.64
CA VAL A 43 -21.64 -26.48 -11.21
C VAL A 43 -21.14 -27.75 -10.54
N VAL A 44 -21.36 -28.92 -11.17
CA VAL A 44 -20.85 -30.20 -10.69
C VAL A 44 -19.32 -30.19 -10.60
N GLY A 45 -18.62 -29.67 -11.61
CA GLY A 45 -17.16 -29.56 -11.61
C GLY A 45 -16.64 -28.67 -10.46
N VAL A 46 -17.34 -27.57 -10.14
CA VAL A 46 -17.01 -26.69 -9.02
C VAL A 46 -17.22 -27.38 -7.69
N ILE A 47 -18.34 -28.09 -7.53
CA ILE A 47 -18.65 -28.86 -6.32
C ILE A 47 -17.59 -29.94 -6.11
N ILE A 48 -17.27 -30.73 -7.14
CA ILE A 48 -16.22 -31.75 -7.10
C ILE A 48 -14.89 -31.11 -6.72
N GLN A 49 -14.50 -30.00 -7.36
CA GLN A 49 -13.24 -29.31 -7.03
C GLN A 49 -13.20 -28.86 -5.57
N SER A 50 -14.30 -28.33 -5.04
CA SER A 50 -14.40 -27.89 -3.65
C SER A 50 -14.31 -29.06 -2.67
N ILE A 51 -14.98 -30.18 -2.99
CA ILE A 51 -14.91 -31.44 -2.22
C ILE A 51 -13.47 -31.97 -2.23
N VAL A 52 -12.82 -32.04 -3.39
CA VAL A 52 -11.43 -32.50 -3.51
C VAL A 52 -10.49 -31.61 -2.70
N GLN A 53 -10.63 -30.28 -2.76
CA GLN A 53 -9.82 -29.36 -1.96
C GLN A 53 -10.02 -29.55 -0.45
N SER A 54 -11.28 -29.75 -0.02
CA SER A 54 -11.63 -30.02 1.36
C SER A 54 -11.02 -31.34 1.85
N ASN A 55 -11.19 -32.42 1.10
CA ASN A 55 -10.63 -33.74 1.42
C ASN A 55 -9.10 -33.70 1.46
N ASN A 56 -8.47 -33.02 0.49
CA ASN A 56 -7.02 -32.87 0.47
C ASN A 56 -6.52 -32.08 1.70
N LYS A 57 -7.26 -31.05 2.14
CA LYS A 57 -6.94 -30.32 3.38
C LYS A 57 -7.08 -31.21 4.61
N LYS A 58 -8.18 -31.97 4.72
CA LYS A 58 -8.40 -32.91 5.82
C LYS A 58 -7.27 -33.94 5.91
N LYS A 59 -6.91 -34.58 4.78
CA LYS A 59 -5.80 -35.54 4.72
C LYS A 59 -4.48 -34.93 5.21
N ARG A 60 -4.16 -33.69 4.80
CA ARG A 60 -2.94 -33.00 5.26
C ARG A 60 -2.96 -32.71 6.75
N LEU A 61 -4.10 -32.30 7.31
CA LEU A 61 -4.25 -32.07 8.75
C LEU A 61 -4.09 -33.37 9.55
N GLU A 62 -4.68 -34.47 9.10
CA GLU A 62 -4.52 -35.80 9.74
C GLU A 62 -3.06 -36.26 9.70
N MET A 63 -2.33 -36.00 8.61
CA MET A 63 -0.89 -36.30 8.54
C MET A 63 -0.07 -35.44 9.50
N ILE A 64 -0.40 -34.15 9.65
CA ILE A 64 0.25 -33.27 10.62
C ILE A 64 0.01 -33.77 12.05
N GLU A 65 -1.25 -34.06 12.40
CA GLU A 65 -1.61 -34.54 13.75
C GLU A 65 -0.94 -35.89 14.07
N LYS A 66 -0.90 -36.80 13.10
CA LYS A 66 -0.18 -38.07 13.24
C LYS A 66 1.32 -37.87 13.49
N ASP A 67 1.97 -37.00 12.70
CA ASP A 67 3.40 -36.70 12.89
C ASP A 67 3.68 -36.01 14.23
N GLU A 68 2.79 -35.10 14.64
CA GLU A 68 2.88 -34.39 15.92
C GLU A 68 2.75 -35.30 17.14
N THR A 69 1.93 -36.35 17.04
CA THR A 69 1.69 -37.32 18.12
C THR A 69 2.73 -38.44 18.18
N GLU A 70 3.15 -38.97 17.04
CA GLU A 70 4.05 -40.13 16.96
C GLU A 70 5.52 -39.75 17.17
N ASN A 71 5.92 -38.54 16.79
CA ASN A 71 7.32 -38.13 16.85
C ASN A 71 7.52 -37.07 17.94
N LYS A 72 8.51 -37.22 18.82
CA LYS A 72 8.83 -36.25 19.89
C LYS A 72 10.25 -35.71 19.79
N ASP A 73 10.84 -35.83 18.59
CA ASP A 73 12.19 -35.40 18.26
C ASP A 73 12.43 -33.88 18.31
N PHE A 74 11.37 -33.07 18.31
CA PHE A 74 11.44 -31.63 18.17
C PHE A 74 10.35 -30.94 19.02
N ASP A 75 10.67 -29.81 19.67
CA ASP A 75 9.66 -29.03 20.39
C ASP A 75 8.70 -28.35 19.41
N ARG A 76 7.40 -28.62 19.56
CA ARG A 76 6.33 -28.13 18.69
C ARG A 76 5.34 -27.20 19.41
N SER A 77 5.63 -26.83 20.66
CA SER A 77 4.80 -25.94 21.49
C SER A 77 4.58 -24.58 20.83
N VAL A 78 5.60 -24.08 20.14
CA VAL A 78 5.55 -22.84 19.36
C VAL A 78 5.51 -23.19 17.88
N ASN A 79 4.40 -22.84 17.21
CA ASN A 79 4.25 -23.06 15.78
C ASN A 79 3.50 -21.93 15.05
N PHE A 80 3.71 -21.90 13.74
CA PHE A 80 3.07 -21.00 12.78
C PHE A 80 2.75 -21.75 11.48
N GLY A 81 1.82 -21.20 10.70
CA GLY A 81 1.50 -21.67 9.35
C GLY A 81 0.23 -22.53 9.24
N ASN A 82 0.03 -23.11 8.07
CA ASN A 82 -1.23 -23.73 7.63
C ASN A 82 -1.08 -25.23 7.30
N ASP A 83 -2.10 -25.84 6.71
CA ASP A 83 -2.11 -27.26 6.34
C ASP A 83 -1.16 -27.63 5.20
N ARG A 84 -0.52 -26.65 4.56
CA ARG A 84 0.44 -26.85 3.47
C ARG A 84 1.87 -26.71 3.94
N CYS A 85 2.13 -25.77 4.85
CA CYS A 85 3.45 -25.59 5.42
C CYS A 85 3.31 -25.14 6.88
N LYS A 86 3.93 -25.91 7.77
CA LYS A 86 4.03 -25.60 9.19
C LYS A 86 5.47 -25.23 9.55
N PHE A 87 5.61 -24.33 10.50
CA PHE A 87 6.88 -23.89 11.07
C PHE A 87 6.82 -24.16 12.56
N TYR A 88 7.76 -24.94 13.08
CA TYR A 88 7.88 -25.24 14.50
C TYR A 88 9.19 -24.68 15.01
N PHE A 89 9.18 -24.04 16.17
CA PHE A 89 10.34 -23.37 16.74
C PHE A 89 10.75 -24.04 18.03
N ASP A 90 11.96 -24.57 18.07
CA ASP A 90 12.54 -25.20 19.25
C ASP A 90 13.55 -24.23 19.88
N ALA A 91 13.14 -23.60 20.98
CA ALA A 91 13.97 -22.62 21.69
C ALA A 91 15.21 -23.26 22.32
N SER A 92 15.13 -24.53 22.72
CA SER A 92 16.26 -25.25 23.33
C SER A 92 17.36 -25.55 22.30
N LYS A 93 16.96 -25.87 21.06
CA LYS A 93 17.86 -26.13 19.95
C LYS A 93 18.23 -24.89 19.14
N LYS A 94 17.52 -23.76 19.36
CA LYS A 94 17.59 -22.56 18.51
C LYS A 94 17.42 -22.90 17.03
N GLN A 95 16.41 -23.72 16.73
CA GLN A 95 16.18 -24.27 15.41
C GLN A 95 14.73 -24.04 15.00
N VAL A 96 14.49 -23.82 13.71
CA VAL A 96 13.14 -23.87 13.12
C VAL A 96 13.02 -25.03 12.16
N MET A 97 11.98 -25.85 12.35
CA MET A 97 11.60 -26.91 11.44
C MET A 97 10.53 -26.41 10.47
N ILE A 98 10.84 -26.45 9.17
CA ILE A 98 9.92 -26.18 8.07
C ILE A 98 9.35 -27.51 7.61
N MET A 99 8.08 -27.76 7.93
CA MET A 99 7.35 -28.96 7.57
C MET A 99 6.43 -28.68 6.37
N ARG A 100 6.84 -29.13 5.19
CA ARG A 100 6.03 -29.09 3.97
C ARG A 100 5.13 -30.32 3.90
N VAL A 101 3.84 -30.09 3.66
CA VAL A 101 2.81 -31.14 3.67
C VAL A 101 2.05 -31.13 2.35
N MET A 102 2.02 -32.29 1.69
CA MET A 102 1.18 -32.57 0.52
C MET A 102 0.37 -33.83 0.75
N THR A 103 -0.54 -34.16 -0.17
CA THR A 103 -1.38 -35.35 -0.06
C THR A 103 -0.59 -36.66 -0.16
N GLU A 104 0.64 -36.61 -0.65
CA GLU A 104 1.55 -37.73 -0.84
C GLU A 104 2.49 -37.95 0.36
N GLY A 105 2.68 -36.96 1.23
CA GLY A 105 3.54 -37.08 2.41
C GLY A 105 4.00 -35.77 3.04
N ILE A 106 5.00 -35.88 3.91
CA ILE A 106 5.62 -34.77 4.66
C ILE A 106 7.12 -34.69 4.32
N ASN A 107 7.63 -33.49 4.09
CA ASN A 107 9.06 -33.19 4.03
C ASN A 107 9.40 -32.19 5.14
N LYS A 108 10.45 -32.49 5.92
CA LYS A 108 10.93 -31.64 7.01
C LYS A 108 12.32 -31.13 6.65
N GLN A 109 12.52 -29.83 6.71
CA GLN A 109 13.84 -29.21 6.64
C GLN A 109 14.07 -28.38 7.89
N PHE A 110 15.32 -28.26 8.31
CA PHE A 110 15.69 -27.60 9.54
C PHE A 110 16.59 -26.40 9.24
N VAL A 111 16.43 -25.36 10.04
CA VAL A 111 17.24 -24.16 9.98
C VAL A 111 17.81 -23.93 11.38
N ASP A 112 19.13 -24.05 11.47
CA ASP A 112 19.89 -23.81 12.70
C ASP A 112 20.06 -22.31 12.98
N ASP A 113 20.38 -22.01 14.23
CA ASP A 113 20.71 -20.67 14.71
C ASP A 113 19.62 -19.63 14.37
N PHE A 114 18.37 -20.00 14.65
CA PHE A 114 17.17 -19.21 14.42
C PHE A 114 16.21 -19.31 15.60
N GLU A 115 15.83 -18.17 16.17
CA GLU A 115 14.93 -18.07 17.30
C GLU A 115 13.57 -17.45 16.93
N PHE A 116 12.53 -17.87 17.65
CA PHE A 116 11.19 -17.34 17.44
C PHE A 116 11.08 -15.91 17.99
N GLY A 117 10.86 -14.95 17.08
CA GLY A 117 10.67 -13.54 17.43
C GLY A 117 9.24 -13.17 17.83
N GLY A 118 8.24 -14.01 17.54
CA GLY A 118 6.81 -13.74 17.78
C GLY A 118 5.93 -14.01 16.54
N LYS A 119 4.62 -14.23 16.75
CA LYS A 119 3.70 -14.57 15.64
C LYS A 119 3.48 -13.39 14.69
N GLU A 120 3.51 -12.19 15.24
CA GLU A 120 3.44 -10.91 14.52
C GLU A 120 4.62 -10.67 13.58
N LEU A 121 5.73 -11.41 13.77
CA LEU A 121 6.90 -11.43 12.91
C LEU A 121 6.92 -12.60 11.92
N CYS A 122 5.82 -13.35 11.81
CA CYS A 122 5.65 -14.45 10.88
C CYS A 122 4.59 -14.12 9.82
N ARG A 123 4.90 -14.33 8.54
CA ARG A 123 3.96 -14.16 7.41
C ARG A 123 4.04 -15.35 6.48
N GLN A 124 2.87 -15.82 6.05
CA GLN A 124 2.73 -16.84 5.02
C GLN A 124 1.57 -16.47 4.11
N ASN A 125 1.83 -16.53 2.81
CA ASN A 125 0.82 -16.52 1.76
C ASN A 125 1.31 -17.43 0.65
N ASP A 126 0.79 -18.65 0.67
CA ASP A 126 1.22 -19.75 -0.17
C ASP A 126 1.46 -19.33 -1.64
N PRO A 127 2.61 -19.68 -2.23
CA PRO A 127 3.65 -20.54 -1.67
C PRO A 127 4.72 -19.81 -0.85
N TYR A 128 4.57 -18.52 -0.55
CA TYR A 128 5.64 -17.68 0.01
C TYR A 128 5.52 -17.49 1.52
N PHE A 129 6.67 -17.33 2.19
CA PHE A 129 6.74 -17.01 3.61
C PHE A 129 7.90 -16.06 3.95
N CYS A 130 7.76 -15.39 5.10
CA CYS A 130 8.73 -14.44 5.65
C CYS A 130 8.62 -14.47 7.19
N ILE A 131 9.70 -14.81 7.88
CA ILE A 131 9.75 -14.96 9.34
C ILE A 131 10.99 -14.23 9.84
N TYR A 132 10.82 -13.33 10.81
CA TYR A 132 11.91 -12.56 11.40
C TYR A 132 12.23 -13.03 12.81
N ASP A 133 13.49 -13.41 13.02
CA ASP A 133 14.10 -13.60 14.34
C ASP A 133 14.57 -12.23 14.83
N SER A 134 13.82 -11.61 15.74
CA SER A 134 14.13 -10.30 16.29
C SER A 134 15.30 -10.32 17.28
N LYS A 135 15.69 -11.48 17.82
CA LYS A 135 16.79 -11.59 18.78
C LYS A 135 18.15 -11.61 18.09
N ASN A 136 18.26 -12.42 17.04
CA ASN A 136 19.49 -12.53 16.25
C ASN A 136 19.46 -11.66 14.99
N ARG A 137 18.34 -10.96 14.74
CA ARG A 137 18.09 -10.11 13.56
C ARG A 137 18.34 -10.87 12.26
N LYS A 138 17.73 -12.07 12.15
CA LYS A 138 17.80 -12.92 10.96
C LYS A 138 16.45 -13.01 10.28
N LEU A 139 16.44 -12.97 8.95
CA LEU A 139 15.23 -13.06 8.17
C LEU A 139 15.22 -14.36 7.37
N LEU A 140 14.29 -15.26 7.74
CA LEU A 140 14.00 -16.48 7.00
C LEU A 140 12.91 -16.19 5.98
N THR A 141 13.27 -16.25 4.70
CA THR A 141 12.35 -16.04 3.57
C THR A 141 12.37 -17.23 2.65
N GLY A 142 11.25 -17.54 2.01
CA GLY A 142 11.25 -18.63 1.06
C GLY A 142 9.95 -18.85 0.33
N THR A 143 9.98 -19.90 -0.47
CA THR A 143 8.84 -20.49 -1.15
C THR A 143 8.87 -22.01 -1.02
N TYR A 144 7.96 -22.70 -1.68
CA TYR A 144 8.03 -24.14 -1.84
C TYR A 144 7.50 -24.56 -3.20
N GLU A 145 8.16 -25.54 -3.78
CA GLU A 145 7.79 -26.16 -5.06
C GLU A 145 7.55 -27.65 -4.82
N GLY A 146 6.31 -28.10 -5.07
CA GLY A 146 5.88 -29.45 -4.72
C GLY A 146 6.09 -29.73 -3.22
N MET A 147 6.92 -30.74 -2.94
CA MET A 147 7.31 -31.21 -1.60
C MET A 147 8.49 -30.46 -0.98
N THR A 148 9.17 -29.60 -1.73
CA THR A 148 10.47 -29.05 -1.32
C THR A 148 10.34 -27.57 -0.90
N PRO A 149 10.58 -27.24 0.38
CA PRO A 149 10.90 -25.87 0.78
C PRO A 149 12.15 -25.34 0.06
N ILE A 150 12.09 -24.10 -0.42
CA ILE A 150 13.21 -23.37 -1.00
C ILE A 150 13.33 -22.07 -0.22
N PHE A 151 14.36 -21.92 0.60
CA PHE A 151 14.48 -20.80 1.52
C PHE A 151 15.88 -20.23 1.61
N CYS A 152 15.97 -19.04 2.18
CA CYS A 152 17.19 -18.34 2.51
C CYS A 152 17.04 -17.72 3.89
N VAL A 153 18.06 -17.92 4.73
CA VAL A 153 18.25 -17.16 5.97
C VAL A 153 19.27 -16.07 5.68
N ARG A 154 18.89 -14.83 5.94
CA ARG A 154 19.79 -13.69 5.81
C ARG A 154 20.04 -13.08 7.17
N ASP A 155 21.32 -12.94 7.52
CA ASP A 155 21.75 -12.21 8.71
C ASP A 155 21.71 -10.71 8.43
N ILE A 156 20.64 -10.07 8.89
CA ILE A 156 20.41 -8.65 8.67
C ILE A 156 21.33 -7.81 9.56
N ALA A 157 21.74 -8.31 10.74
CA ALA A 157 22.65 -7.58 11.62
C ALA A 157 24.00 -7.30 10.95
N THR A 158 24.50 -8.25 10.16
CA THR A 158 25.81 -8.09 9.48
C THR A 158 25.79 -7.08 8.33
N GLU A 159 24.65 -6.96 7.64
CA GLU A 159 24.43 -6.04 6.51
C GLU A 159 23.96 -4.64 6.97
N ASP A 160 23.58 -4.48 8.23
CA ASP A 160 23.18 -3.21 8.83
C ASP A 160 24.37 -2.24 8.92
N LYS A 161 24.26 -1.10 8.23
CA LYS A 161 25.30 -0.06 8.26
C LYS A 161 25.41 0.62 9.62
N HIS A 162 24.43 0.46 10.50
CA HIS A 162 24.38 1.02 11.84
C HIS A 162 24.66 -0.01 12.94
N LYS A 163 25.19 -1.19 12.61
CA LYS A 163 25.44 -2.27 13.57
C LYS A 163 26.29 -1.87 14.80
N ASP A 164 27.14 -0.85 14.66
CA ASP A 164 28.00 -0.36 15.76
C ASP A 164 27.31 0.71 16.64
N ILE A 165 26.09 1.14 16.26
CA ILE A 165 25.32 2.13 17.00
C ILE A 165 24.45 1.40 18.02
N VAL A 166 24.66 1.70 19.30
CA VAL A 166 23.81 1.19 20.38
C VAL A 166 22.47 1.95 20.37
N PRO A 167 21.34 1.30 20.06
CA PRO A 167 20.05 1.96 20.07
C PRO A 167 19.63 2.35 21.49
N LYS A 168 18.93 3.48 21.63
CA LYS A 168 18.34 3.92 22.92
C LYS A 168 16.84 3.65 23.02
N SER A 169 16.25 3.07 21.97
CA SER A 169 14.86 2.65 21.91
C SER A 169 14.75 1.14 22.04
N ASP A 170 13.63 0.69 22.58
CA ASP A 170 13.22 -0.71 22.66
C ASP A 170 11.86 -0.87 21.97
N ILE A 171 11.83 -0.52 20.68
CA ILE A 171 10.62 -0.58 19.87
C ILE A 171 10.61 -1.93 19.14
N ALA A 172 9.56 -2.71 19.37
CA ALA A 172 9.38 -3.99 18.71
C ALA A 172 9.29 -3.81 17.18
N PRO A 173 10.02 -4.61 16.39
CA PRO A 173 9.92 -4.59 14.95
C PRO A 173 8.54 -5.07 14.49
N LYS A 174 8.15 -4.75 13.26
CA LYS A 174 6.91 -5.25 12.65
C LYS A 174 7.10 -5.63 11.19
N ILE A 175 6.32 -6.60 10.72
CA ILE A 175 6.22 -6.90 9.28
C ILE A 175 4.89 -6.37 8.75
N VAL A 176 4.96 -5.36 7.89
CA VAL A 176 3.79 -4.78 7.23
C VAL A 176 3.60 -5.43 5.85
N CYS A 177 2.39 -5.40 5.31
CA CYS A 177 2.03 -6.10 4.07
C CYS A 177 1.22 -5.21 3.14
N ASN A 178 1.52 -5.26 1.84
CA ASN A 178 0.68 -4.68 0.80
C ASN A 178 0.41 -5.68 -0.33
N ALA A 179 -0.79 -5.62 -0.91
CA ALA A 179 -1.16 -6.44 -2.06
C ALA A 179 -1.06 -5.60 -3.35
N ILE A 180 -0.22 -6.02 -4.29
CA ILE A 180 -0.09 -5.40 -5.60
C ILE A 180 -0.80 -6.21 -6.68
N THR A 181 -1.31 -5.54 -7.70
CA THR A 181 -1.92 -6.14 -8.88
C THR A 181 -0.84 -6.33 -9.95
N THR A 182 -0.61 -7.58 -10.38
CA THR A 182 0.52 -7.93 -11.27
C THR A 182 0.12 -8.34 -12.69
N ALA A 183 -1.15 -8.68 -12.91
CA ALA A 183 -1.70 -8.98 -14.23
C ALA A 183 -3.15 -8.49 -14.30
N ILE A 184 -3.62 -8.12 -15.49
CA ILE A 184 -4.97 -7.59 -15.70
C ILE A 184 -5.70 -8.45 -16.73
N SER A 185 -6.86 -8.98 -16.31
CA SER A 185 -7.84 -9.71 -17.10
C SER A 185 -7.41 -11.10 -17.62
N PRO A 186 -8.31 -12.11 -17.58
CA PRO A 186 -9.64 -12.10 -16.98
C PRO A 186 -9.63 -12.25 -15.44
N SER A 187 -8.46 -12.44 -14.82
CA SER A 187 -8.34 -12.62 -13.37
C SER A 187 -7.12 -11.87 -12.82
N PRO A 188 -7.29 -10.71 -12.16
CA PRO A 188 -6.16 -9.98 -11.60
C PRO A 188 -5.46 -10.83 -10.54
N THR A 189 -4.16 -11.05 -10.73
CA THR A 189 -3.32 -11.72 -9.76
C THR A 189 -2.84 -10.70 -8.74
N LYS A 190 -3.14 -10.96 -7.46
CA LYS A 190 -2.58 -10.20 -6.35
C LYS A 190 -1.31 -10.87 -5.88
N GLU A 191 -0.26 -10.08 -5.71
CA GLU A 191 0.99 -10.50 -5.08
C GLU A 191 1.15 -9.74 -3.77
N LEU A 192 1.52 -10.43 -2.70
CA LEU A 192 1.81 -9.79 -1.42
C LEU A 192 3.30 -9.43 -1.34
N ILE A 193 3.56 -8.18 -0.97
CA ILE A 193 4.88 -7.69 -0.61
C ILE A 193 4.92 -7.53 0.91
N TYR A 194 5.92 -8.12 1.56
CA TYR A 194 6.16 -7.94 2.98
C TYR A 194 7.31 -6.96 3.20
N THR A 195 7.15 -6.05 4.14
CA THR A 195 8.20 -5.11 4.54
C THR A 195 8.45 -5.27 6.04
N LEU A 196 9.64 -5.75 6.40
CA LEU A 196 10.13 -5.68 7.77
C LEU A 196 10.48 -4.22 8.06
N VAL A 197 9.99 -3.71 9.19
CA VAL A 197 10.31 -2.40 9.75
C VAL A 197 10.95 -2.63 11.10
N ASP A 198 12.27 -2.40 11.17
CA ASP A 198 13.06 -2.40 12.40
C ASP A 198 13.39 -0.94 12.74
N GLU A 199 12.43 -0.29 13.41
CA GLU A 199 12.48 1.15 13.74
C GLU A 199 13.65 1.49 14.67
N THR A 200 13.99 0.56 15.57
CA THR A 200 15.09 0.70 16.53
C THR A 200 16.44 0.85 15.82
N HIS A 201 16.65 0.11 14.73
CA HIS A 201 17.89 0.19 13.93
C HIS A 201 17.75 1.08 12.69
N GLY A 202 16.56 1.68 12.48
CA GLY A 202 16.28 2.49 11.31
C GLY A 202 16.48 1.72 10.00
N LEU A 203 16.05 0.46 9.98
CA LEU A 203 16.30 -0.49 8.92
C LEU A 203 14.99 -1.07 8.37
N MET A 204 14.93 -1.28 7.07
CA MET A 204 13.83 -1.98 6.41
C MET A 204 14.32 -3.06 5.46
N ALA A 205 13.56 -4.15 5.37
CA ALA A 205 13.77 -5.21 4.39
C ALA A 205 12.48 -5.50 3.62
N ILE A 206 12.56 -5.52 2.30
CA ILE A 206 11.40 -5.75 1.42
C ILE A 206 11.50 -7.13 0.78
N VAL A 207 10.47 -7.95 1.00
CA VAL A 207 10.39 -9.32 0.52
C VAL A 207 9.32 -9.44 -0.56
N ARG A 208 9.73 -9.94 -1.72
CA ARG A 208 8.88 -10.21 -2.89
C ARG A 208 9.03 -11.66 -3.30
N LYS A 209 7.92 -12.38 -3.48
CA LYS A 209 7.93 -13.81 -3.85
C LYS A 209 8.90 -14.65 -3.02
N GLY A 210 8.92 -14.44 -1.70
CA GLY A 210 9.79 -15.18 -0.78
C GLY A 210 11.28 -14.87 -0.89
N LYS A 211 11.67 -13.77 -1.57
CA LYS A 211 13.06 -13.32 -1.70
C LYS A 211 13.22 -11.90 -1.17
N ILE A 212 14.32 -11.64 -0.48
CA ILE A 212 14.69 -10.29 -0.04
C ILE A 212 15.15 -9.50 -1.27
N SER A 213 14.31 -8.56 -1.70
CA SER A 213 14.53 -7.71 -2.87
C SER A 213 15.29 -6.43 -2.54
N SER A 214 15.21 -5.97 -1.30
CA SER A 214 15.94 -4.78 -0.81
C SER A 214 16.14 -4.89 0.70
N LEU A 215 17.32 -4.47 1.16
CA LEU A 215 17.66 -4.29 2.56
C LEU A 215 18.43 -2.97 2.69
N PHE A 216 17.92 -2.04 3.49
CA PHE A 216 18.49 -0.69 3.54
C PHE A 216 18.15 0.03 4.85
N ASN A 217 19.08 0.87 5.30
CA ASN A 217 18.83 1.82 6.36
C ASN A 217 18.07 3.02 5.79
N TYR A 218 16.95 3.41 6.40
CA TYR A 218 16.08 4.47 5.91
C TYR A 218 16.27 5.81 6.64
N VAL A 219 17.11 5.84 7.67
CA VAL A 219 17.46 7.05 8.44
C VAL A 219 18.97 7.18 8.55
N ASN A 220 19.47 8.36 8.90
CA ASN A 220 20.88 8.54 9.22
C ASN A 220 21.20 7.96 10.61
N GLY A 221 22.19 7.08 10.71
CA GLY A 221 22.59 6.43 11.96
C GLY A 221 22.92 7.40 13.09
N SER A 222 23.49 8.57 12.79
CA SER A 222 23.80 9.58 13.82
C SER A 222 22.55 10.15 14.51
N SER A 223 21.38 10.03 13.88
CA SER A 223 20.11 10.46 14.43
C SER A 223 19.40 9.39 15.27
N LEU A 224 19.77 8.10 15.13
CA LEU A 224 19.11 6.99 15.83
C LEU A 224 19.07 7.16 17.35
N PRO A 225 20.17 7.57 18.03
CA PRO A 225 20.15 7.74 19.49
C PRO A 225 19.17 8.82 20.00
N ARG A 226 18.59 9.65 19.12
CA ARG A 226 17.55 10.61 19.50
C ARG A 226 16.20 9.94 19.77
N LYS A 227 15.94 8.77 19.15
CA LYS A 227 14.71 8.01 19.37
C LYS A 227 14.90 7.11 20.60
N THR A 228 14.03 7.26 21.58
CA THR A 228 14.16 6.60 22.90
C THR A 228 12.83 5.99 23.34
N GLY A 229 12.89 5.00 24.23
CA GLY A 229 11.69 4.33 24.76
C GLY A 229 11.12 3.30 23.79
N ASN A 230 9.87 2.89 23.99
CA ASN A 230 9.22 1.77 23.30
C ASN A 230 8.04 2.17 22.39
N LYS A 231 7.76 3.47 22.28
CA LYS A 231 6.68 3.97 21.43
C LYS A 231 7.14 4.00 19.97
N SER A 232 6.39 3.32 19.10
CA SER A 232 6.60 3.42 17.65
C SER A 232 6.11 4.75 17.09
N TYR A 233 6.89 5.32 16.18
CA TYR A 233 6.55 6.51 15.39
C TYR A 233 6.42 6.18 13.90
N VAL A 234 6.56 4.90 13.54
CA VAL A 234 6.41 4.43 12.17
C VAL A 234 4.97 4.02 11.90
N HIS A 235 4.28 4.80 11.08
CA HIS A 235 2.95 4.52 10.58
C HIS A 235 3.04 3.99 9.15
N ASP A 236 2.09 3.15 8.75
CA ASP A 236 2.07 2.61 7.40
C ASP A 236 0.65 2.51 6.83
N LYS A 237 0.55 2.60 5.50
CA LYS A 237 -0.73 2.56 4.78
C LYS A 237 -0.56 1.98 3.38
N GLY A 238 -1.23 0.86 3.10
CA GLY A 238 -1.39 0.34 1.75
C GLY A 238 -2.43 1.14 0.97
N ILE A 239 -2.08 1.64 -0.21
CA ILE A 239 -2.96 2.44 -1.07
C ILE A 239 -2.76 2.02 -2.53
N GLY A 240 -3.76 1.31 -3.08
CA GLY A 240 -3.63 0.68 -4.39
C GLY A 240 -2.42 -0.24 -4.45
N ASN A 241 -1.59 -0.07 -5.46
CA ASN A 241 -0.36 -0.85 -5.67
C ASN A 241 0.87 -0.37 -4.87
N TYR A 242 0.70 0.56 -3.93
CA TYR A 242 1.82 1.15 -3.15
C TYR A 242 1.64 0.96 -1.65
N HIS A 243 2.75 0.88 -0.92
CA HIS A 243 2.76 0.93 0.54
C HIS A 243 3.54 2.14 1.01
N PHE A 244 2.86 3.07 1.67
CA PHE A 244 3.49 4.24 2.28
C PHE A 244 3.88 3.87 3.71
N VAL A 245 5.16 4.00 4.05
CA VAL A 245 5.70 3.79 5.39
C VAL A 245 6.36 5.09 5.83
N MET A 246 5.82 5.69 6.88
CA MET A 246 6.14 7.03 7.37
C MET A 246 6.79 6.93 8.74
N ASP A 247 8.01 7.43 8.89
CA ASP A 247 8.62 7.66 10.20
C ASP A 247 8.42 9.12 10.59
N ASP A 248 7.39 9.39 11.39
CA ASP A 248 7.01 10.77 11.77
C ASP A 248 7.99 11.38 12.79
N PHE A 249 8.88 10.58 13.39
CA PHE A 249 9.93 11.10 14.28
C PHE A 249 11.12 11.64 13.49
N PHE A 250 11.53 10.91 12.44
CA PHE A 250 12.62 11.33 11.56
C PHE A 250 12.17 12.12 10.33
N ASN A 251 10.85 12.25 10.12
CA ASN A 251 10.24 12.85 8.94
C ASN A 251 10.73 12.19 7.64
N VAL A 252 10.67 10.86 7.59
CA VAL A 252 11.08 10.06 6.42
C VAL A 252 9.87 9.34 5.84
N LEU A 253 9.77 9.33 4.52
CA LEU A 253 8.80 8.56 3.76
C LEU A 253 9.52 7.49 2.94
N VAL A 254 9.11 6.23 3.14
CA VAL A 254 9.39 5.12 2.23
C VAL A 254 8.12 4.74 1.48
N ILE A 255 8.17 4.72 0.15
CA ILE A 255 7.07 4.22 -0.69
C ILE A 255 7.53 2.92 -1.33
N VAL A 256 6.97 1.79 -0.89
CA VAL A 256 7.18 0.51 -1.56
C VAL A 256 6.34 0.50 -2.83
N THR A 257 7.00 0.40 -3.98
CA THR A 257 6.36 0.35 -5.30
C THR A 257 6.23 -1.11 -5.76
N PRO A 258 5.51 -1.40 -6.86
CA PRO A 258 5.41 -2.77 -7.37
C PRO A 258 6.77 -3.42 -7.64
N SER A 259 7.74 -2.65 -8.16
CA SER A 259 9.05 -3.16 -8.59
C SER A 259 10.21 -2.81 -7.66
N SER A 260 10.10 -1.77 -6.84
CA SER A 260 11.21 -1.25 -6.03
C SER A 260 10.70 -0.53 -4.77
N TYR A 261 11.45 0.41 -4.23
CA TYR A 261 11.01 1.36 -3.23
C TYR A 261 11.57 2.74 -3.55
N GLU A 262 10.97 3.74 -2.93
CA GLU A 262 11.38 5.12 -2.99
C GLU A 262 11.58 5.62 -1.57
N LEU A 263 12.64 6.39 -1.32
CA LEU A 263 13.00 6.88 0.00
C LEU A 263 13.31 8.37 -0.10
N PHE A 264 12.59 9.18 0.68
CA PHE A 264 12.81 10.62 0.76
C PHE A 264 12.58 11.13 2.17
N ASN A 265 13.24 12.23 2.53
CA ASN A 265 12.80 13.04 3.67
C ASN A 265 11.54 13.81 3.27
N TYR A 266 10.69 14.14 4.24
CA TYR A 266 9.52 14.98 3.98
C TYR A 266 9.90 16.34 3.37
N SER A 267 11.06 16.88 3.74
CA SER A 267 11.61 18.14 3.21
C SER A 267 12.02 18.09 1.74
N ASP A 268 12.17 16.88 1.18
CA ASP A 268 12.55 16.69 -0.22
C ASP A 268 11.34 16.85 -1.14
N ILE A 269 10.11 16.79 -0.60
CA ILE A 269 8.86 16.95 -1.36
C ILE A 269 8.53 18.44 -1.52
N ILE A 270 8.53 18.93 -2.76
CA ILE A 270 8.21 20.32 -3.10
C ILE A 270 6.72 20.49 -3.38
N GLU A 271 6.12 19.61 -4.19
CA GLU A 271 4.71 19.71 -4.58
C GLU A 271 4.16 18.30 -4.79
N VAL A 272 2.88 18.12 -4.49
CA VAL A 272 2.13 16.92 -4.84
C VAL A 272 0.92 17.35 -5.66
N SER A 273 0.71 16.73 -6.82
CA SER A 273 -0.47 16.92 -7.66
C SER A 273 -1.20 15.61 -7.94
N TYR A 274 -2.53 15.69 -8.00
CA TYR A 274 -3.38 14.63 -8.55
C TYR A 274 -3.79 15.01 -9.97
N GLU A 275 -3.47 14.17 -10.94
CA GLU A 275 -3.66 14.40 -12.37
C GLU A 275 -4.46 13.27 -13.04
N GLU A 276 -5.49 13.63 -13.81
CA GLU A 276 -6.23 12.71 -14.67
C GLU A 276 -6.08 13.15 -16.13
N ASN A 277 -5.70 12.23 -17.02
CA ASN A 277 -5.42 12.50 -18.44
C ASN A 277 -4.47 13.70 -18.70
N GLY A 278 -3.52 13.95 -17.80
CA GLY A 278 -2.60 15.10 -17.85
C GLY A 278 -3.17 16.40 -17.29
N THR A 279 -4.45 16.43 -16.90
CA THR A 279 -5.07 17.57 -16.23
C THR A 279 -4.86 17.49 -14.73
N LYS A 280 -4.27 18.54 -14.14
CA LYS A 280 -4.10 18.70 -12.69
C LYS A 280 -5.42 19.05 -12.02
N LEU A 281 -5.97 18.10 -11.27
CA LEU A 281 -7.23 18.25 -10.53
C LEU A 281 -7.01 18.88 -9.15
N TYR A 282 -5.93 18.50 -8.48
CA TYR A 282 -5.56 19.03 -7.16
C TYR A 282 -4.06 19.20 -7.07
N SER A 283 -3.60 20.17 -6.29
CA SER A 283 -2.19 20.27 -5.92
C SER A 283 -1.96 20.96 -4.58
N LYS A 284 -0.81 20.70 -3.98
CA LYS A 284 -0.33 21.38 -2.78
C LYS A 284 1.19 21.50 -2.84
N SER A 285 1.70 22.70 -2.57
CA SER A 285 3.13 23.01 -2.53
C SER A 285 3.64 23.22 -1.10
N ALA A 286 4.90 22.85 -0.87
CA ALA A 286 5.67 23.09 0.32
C ALA A 286 6.16 24.54 0.45
N MET A 287 6.12 25.35 -0.62
CA MET A 287 6.59 26.74 -0.59
C MET A 287 5.69 27.61 0.32
N ARG A 288 6.31 28.56 1.05
CA ARG A 288 5.60 29.54 1.89
C ARG A 288 4.89 30.55 1.00
N THR A 289 3.65 30.25 0.60
CA THR A 289 2.78 31.28 0.02
C THR A 289 2.10 32.01 1.17
N VAL A 290 2.41 33.30 1.33
CA VAL A 290 1.54 34.25 2.02
C VAL A 290 0.18 34.16 1.29
N GLY A 291 -0.81 33.52 1.90
CA GLY A 291 -2.06 33.14 1.23
C GLY A 291 -2.00 31.75 0.58
N GLY A 292 -1.84 30.70 1.40
CA GLY A 292 -1.69 29.30 0.97
C GLY A 292 -2.70 28.88 -0.09
N ALA A 293 -2.29 28.91 -1.36
CA ALA A 293 -3.05 28.34 -2.46
C ALA A 293 -3.04 26.81 -2.33
N ILE A 294 -3.96 26.28 -1.52
CA ILE A 294 -4.67 25.08 -1.97
C ILE A 294 -5.36 25.54 -3.24
N VAL A 295 -4.88 25.10 -4.39
CA VAL A 295 -5.69 25.19 -5.60
C VAL A 295 -6.80 24.16 -5.42
N GLY A 296 -7.82 24.58 -4.68
CA GLY A 296 -9.06 23.87 -4.47
C GLY A 296 -9.97 24.23 -5.63
N GLY A 297 -10.05 23.33 -6.61
CA GLY A 297 -10.89 23.51 -7.79
C GLY A 297 -10.11 23.98 -9.00
N ALA A 298 -9.93 23.07 -9.95
CA ALA A 298 -10.01 23.37 -11.37
C ALA A 298 -9.15 24.56 -11.87
N LEU A 299 -7.82 24.48 -11.73
CA LEU A 299 -6.97 25.35 -12.55
C LEU A 299 -6.77 24.72 -13.94
N ILE A 300 -7.43 25.37 -14.91
CA ILE A 300 -7.04 25.50 -16.32
C ILE A 300 -7.65 24.45 -17.27
N GLY A 301 -8.63 24.91 -18.07
CA GLY A 301 -8.96 24.40 -19.41
C GLY A 301 -9.90 23.18 -19.48
N GLY A 302 -11.21 23.40 -19.66
CA GLY A 302 -12.22 22.40 -20.08
C GLY A 302 -12.54 21.25 -19.12
N ALA A 303 -11.54 20.67 -18.47
CA ALA A 303 -11.64 19.56 -17.54
C ALA A 303 -11.82 20.01 -16.07
N GLY A 304 -11.71 21.31 -15.78
CA GLY A 304 -12.09 21.86 -14.48
C GLY A 304 -13.57 21.68 -14.12
N ALA A 305 -14.43 21.58 -15.12
CA ALA A 305 -15.85 21.28 -14.93
C ALA A 305 -16.09 19.81 -14.49
N VAL A 306 -15.17 18.90 -14.78
CA VAL A 306 -15.39 17.44 -14.77
C VAL A 306 -15.62 16.85 -13.39
N VAL A 307 -15.00 17.40 -12.34
CA VAL A 307 -15.02 16.74 -11.03
C VAL A 307 -15.77 17.53 -9.95
N GLY A 308 -15.87 18.85 -10.06
CA GLY A 308 -16.55 19.71 -9.06
C GLY A 308 -17.89 20.31 -9.48
N GLY A 309 -18.18 20.44 -10.78
CA GLY A 309 -19.33 21.22 -11.28
C GLY A 309 -20.21 20.56 -12.33
N LEU A 310 -19.85 19.37 -12.83
CA LEU A 310 -20.67 18.65 -13.78
C LEU A 310 -21.67 17.75 -13.05
N SER A 311 -22.95 17.96 -13.36
CA SER A 311 -24.07 17.11 -12.98
C SER A 311 -23.74 15.62 -13.15
N GLY A 312 -24.44 14.75 -12.42
CA GLY A 312 -24.21 13.29 -12.44
C GLY A 312 -24.27 12.63 -13.83
N THR A 313 -24.72 13.35 -14.86
CA THR A 313 -24.78 12.91 -16.26
C THR A 313 -23.43 12.98 -16.97
N SER A 314 -22.54 13.92 -16.64
CA SER A 314 -21.26 14.09 -17.36
C SER A 314 -20.16 13.16 -16.86
N LYS A 315 -20.16 12.81 -15.55
CA LYS A 315 -19.29 11.76 -14.98
C LYS A 315 -19.45 10.40 -15.67
N LYS A 316 -20.61 10.15 -16.29
CA LYS A 316 -20.94 8.88 -16.97
C LYS A 316 -20.36 8.71 -18.37
N ASN A 317 -19.63 9.65 -18.97
CA ASN A 317 -19.12 9.50 -20.35
C ASN A 317 -17.63 9.89 -20.49
N MET A 318 -16.79 9.54 -19.52
CA MET A 318 -15.36 9.85 -19.53
C MET A 318 -14.52 8.65 -19.96
N GLU A 319 -13.46 8.92 -20.73
CA GLU A 319 -12.39 7.95 -20.98
C GLU A 319 -11.17 8.32 -20.14
N ILE A 320 -10.91 7.54 -19.10
CA ILE A 320 -9.77 7.75 -18.20
C ILE A 320 -8.61 6.89 -18.71
N LYS A 321 -7.61 7.55 -19.29
CA LYS A 321 -6.36 6.95 -19.79
C LYS A 321 -5.34 6.86 -18.67
N THR A 322 -5.17 7.94 -17.91
CA THR A 322 -4.18 8.02 -16.82
C THR A 322 -4.80 8.61 -15.56
N MET A 323 -4.43 8.07 -14.40
CA MET A 323 -4.79 8.57 -13.09
C MET A 323 -3.53 8.52 -12.22
N GLN A 324 -2.95 9.68 -11.89
CA GLN A 324 -1.58 9.76 -11.39
C GLN A 324 -1.46 10.72 -10.22
N ILE A 325 -0.64 10.36 -9.24
CA ILE A 325 -0.09 11.31 -8.27
C ILE A 325 1.33 11.65 -8.70
N LYS A 326 1.61 12.91 -8.98
CA LYS A 326 2.94 13.41 -9.30
C LYS A 326 3.52 14.15 -8.11
N ILE A 327 4.73 13.77 -7.72
CA ILE A 327 5.47 14.34 -6.60
C ILE A 327 6.67 15.05 -7.18
N LEU A 328 6.72 16.38 -7.06
CA LEU A 328 7.88 17.19 -7.41
C LEU A 328 8.89 17.13 -6.25
N LEU A 329 10.15 16.87 -6.57
CA LEU A 329 11.22 16.61 -5.62
C LEU A 329 12.31 17.68 -5.70
N ARG A 330 12.97 17.91 -4.56
CA ARG A 330 14.19 18.74 -4.44
C ARG A 330 15.42 17.96 -4.88
N ASP A 331 15.40 17.48 -6.12
CA ASP A 331 16.48 16.70 -6.73
C ASP A 331 16.62 17.10 -8.20
N THR A 332 17.81 17.52 -8.61
CA THR A 332 18.08 17.98 -9.98
C THR A 332 18.30 16.85 -10.97
N GLN A 333 18.64 15.65 -10.49
CA GLN A 333 18.79 14.45 -11.31
C GLN A 333 17.45 13.77 -11.54
N ARG A 334 16.62 13.74 -10.49
CA ARG A 334 15.27 13.18 -10.55
C ARG A 334 14.24 14.12 -9.94
N THR A 335 13.80 15.06 -10.76
CA THR A 335 12.91 16.16 -10.35
C THR A 335 11.50 15.73 -9.98
N SER A 336 11.03 14.54 -10.39
CA SER A 336 9.71 14.07 -10.01
C SER A 336 9.58 12.55 -9.94
N LEU A 337 8.69 12.10 -9.05
CA LEU A 337 8.18 10.74 -8.97
C LEU A 337 6.70 10.72 -9.38
N VAL A 338 6.31 9.72 -10.16
CA VAL A 338 4.93 9.56 -10.63
C VAL A 338 4.40 8.21 -10.16
N LEU A 339 3.28 8.23 -9.44
CA LEU A 339 2.56 7.06 -8.97
C LEU A 339 1.29 6.90 -9.80
N ASN A 340 1.19 5.81 -10.58
CA ASN A 340 0.00 5.48 -11.35
C ASN A 340 -1.01 4.71 -10.49
N PHE A 341 -2.25 5.19 -10.43
CA PHE A 341 -3.38 4.59 -9.72
C PHE A 341 -4.40 3.94 -10.65
N ASN A 342 -4.23 4.04 -11.97
CA ASN A 342 -4.95 3.17 -12.91
C ASN A 342 -4.32 1.77 -12.91
N ASP A 343 -4.59 1.00 -11.87
CA ASP A 343 -4.01 -0.34 -11.67
C ASP A 343 -4.41 -1.33 -12.79
N SER A 344 -5.47 -1.01 -13.55
CA SER A 344 -5.91 -1.80 -14.69
C SER A 344 -5.07 -1.60 -15.96
N ASN A 345 -4.20 -0.58 -15.97
CA ASN A 345 -3.36 -0.21 -17.12
C ASN A 345 -4.09 -0.22 -18.48
N ARG A 346 -5.40 0.10 -18.48
CA ARG A 346 -6.23 0.21 -19.68
C ARG A 346 -7.09 1.46 -19.59
N ILE A 347 -7.67 1.84 -20.72
CA ILE A 347 -8.64 2.94 -20.77
C ILE A 347 -9.91 2.47 -20.04
N LEU A 348 -10.35 3.26 -19.07
CA LEU A 348 -11.62 3.07 -18.39
C LEU A 348 -12.67 3.97 -19.02
N LYS A 349 -13.79 3.38 -19.46
CA LYS A 349 -14.92 4.11 -20.01
C LYS A 349 -16.01 4.19 -18.95
N THR A 350 -16.16 5.32 -18.25
CA THR A 350 -17.09 5.45 -17.10
C THR A 350 -18.57 5.26 -17.46
N LYS A 351 -18.90 5.22 -18.76
CA LYS A 351 -20.22 4.81 -19.26
C LYS A 351 -20.52 3.33 -19.00
N ASN A 352 -19.49 2.50 -18.99
CA ASN A 352 -19.61 1.09 -18.64
C ASN A 352 -19.59 0.94 -17.11
N ALA A 353 -20.57 0.21 -16.57
CA ALA A 353 -20.71 0.05 -15.12
C ALA A 353 -19.47 -0.59 -14.45
N ASN A 354 -18.86 -1.58 -15.09
CA ASN A 354 -17.66 -2.25 -14.55
C ASN A 354 -16.46 -1.29 -14.51
N ASP A 355 -16.27 -0.51 -15.57
CA ASP A 355 -15.21 0.49 -15.65
C ASP A 355 -15.44 1.63 -14.66
N ASN A 356 -16.70 2.04 -14.44
CA ASN A 356 -17.04 3.04 -13.43
C ASN A 356 -16.72 2.56 -12.01
N ILE A 357 -17.02 1.30 -11.68
CA ILE A 357 -16.64 0.70 -10.38
C ILE A 357 -15.12 0.69 -10.20
N LEU A 358 -14.35 0.35 -11.24
CA LEU A 358 -12.89 0.40 -11.18
C LEU A 358 -12.39 1.83 -11.01
N TYR A 359 -12.93 2.78 -11.79
CA TYR A 359 -12.60 4.19 -11.70
C TYR A 359 -12.85 4.76 -10.31
N GLU A 360 -14.01 4.51 -9.71
CA GLU A 360 -14.34 4.97 -8.35
C GLU A 360 -13.37 4.40 -7.30
N ASN A 361 -12.99 3.12 -7.42
CA ASN A 361 -12.02 2.49 -6.54
C ASN A 361 -10.61 3.10 -6.71
N TYR A 362 -10.16 3.31 -7.95
CA TYR A 362 -8.86 3.90 -8.24
C TYR A 362 -8.80 5.37 -7.80
N GLN A 363 -9.86 6.14 -8.04
CA GLN A 363 -9.97 7.52 -7.60
C GLN A 363 -9.96 7.62 -6.07
N LYS A 364 -10.63 6.69 -5.37
CA LYS A 364 -10.55 6.59 -3.90
C LYS A 364 -9.11 6.37 -3.42
N ASN A 365 -8.36 5.48 -4.07
CA ASN A 365 -6.96 5.23 -3.76
C ASN A 365 -6.09 6.47 -4.05
N ALA A 366 -6.23 7.08 -5.22
CA ALA A 366 -5.49 8.28 -5.60
C ALA A 366 -5.75 9.44 -4.62
N ASN A 367 -7.01 9.69 -4.25
CA ASN A 367 -7.37 10.70 -3.25
C ASN A 367 -6.76 10.39 -1.87
N CYS A 368 -6.80 9.13 -1.45
CA CYS A 368 -6.19 8.71 -0.18
C CYS A 368 -4.67 8.98 -0.15
N ALA A 369 -3.97 8.69 -1.25
CA ALA A 369 -2.54 8.97 -1.38
C ALA A 369 -2.26 10.49 -1.42
N LYS A 370 -3.05 11.24 -2.19
CA LYS A 370 -3.01 12.72 -2.23
C LYS A 370 -3.14 13.33 -0.83
N ASP A 371 -4.17 12.93 -0.07
CA ASP A 371 -4.42 13.45 1.26
C ASP A 371 -3.26 13.15 2.22
N LEU A 372 -2.75 11.92 2.19
CA LEU A 372 -1.60 11.52 3.01
C LEU A 372 -0.36 12.39 2.69
N LEU A 373 -0.05 12.55 1.40
CA LEU A 373 1.09 13.34 0.96
C LEU A 373 0.90 14.85 1.26
N PHE A 374 -0.33 15.34 1.24
CA PHE A 374 -0.64 16.72 1.64
C PHE A 374 -0.38 16.97 3.13
N VAL A 375 -0.66 15.97 3.98
CA VAL A 375 -0.32 16.02 5.42
C VAL A 375 1.19 15.97 5.62
N ILE A 376 1.89 15.14 4.84
CA ILE A 376 3.36 15.06 4.85
C ILE A 376 3.98 16.43 4.53
N ILE A 377 3.46 17.15 3.52
CA ILE A 377 3.89 18.52 3.20
C ILE A 377 3.67 19.47 4.40
N ASP A 378 2.54 19.38 5.10
CA ASP A 378 2.29 20.24 6.27
C ASP A 378 3.26 19.94 7.41
N ARG A 379 3.56 18.66 7.66
CA ARG A 379 4.55 18.25 8.66
C ARG A 379 5.97 18.72 8.32
N ALA A 380 6.34 18.66 7.04
CA ALA A 380 7.62 19.21 6.57
C ALA A 380 7.73 20.71 6.89
N LYS A 381 6.66 21.49 6.68
CA LYS A 381 6.62 22.93 6.99
C LYS A 381 6.76 23.21 8.48
N GLN A 382 6.07 22.43 9.32
CA GLN A 382 6.11 22.62 10.78
C GLN A 382 7.47 22.25 11.38
N SER A 383 8.14 21.24 10.83
CA SER A 383 9.46 20.78 11.28
C SER A 383 10.59 21.76 10.94
N GLY A 384 10.35 22.73 10.04
CA GLY A 384 11.28 23.80 9.69
C GLY A 384 11.30 25.00 10.65
N ASN A 385 10.48 25.00 11.70
CA ASN A 385 10.62 25.95 12.82
C ASN A 385 11.48 25.28 13.90
N PRO A 386 12.75 25.66 14.07
CA PRO A 386 13.57 25.08 15.13
C PRO A 386 12.95 25.40 16.48
N ILE A 387 12.71 24.36 17.28
CA ILE A 387 12.59 24.46 18.73
C ILE A 387 13.99 24.86 19.22
N VAL A 388 14.25 26.17 19.28
CA VAL A 388 15.35 26.71 20.07
C VAL A 388 14.84 26.76 21.51
N GLN A 389 15.60 26.08 22.36
CA GLN A 389 15.64 26.13 23.82
C GLN A 389 14.79 27.19 24.52
N GLN A 390 14.00 26.73 25.49
CA GLN A 390 13.46 27.54 26.57
C GLN A 390 14.59 28.31 27.26
N VAL A 391 14.60 29.64 27.12
CA VAL A 391 15.14 30.55 28.14
C VAL A 391 14.22 31.77 28.22
N ALA A 392 13.64 31.97 29.42
CA ALA A 392 13.02 33.17 29.99
C ALA A 392 11.86 33.88 29.24
N GLN A 393 10.75 34.03 29.97
CA GLN A 393 9.57 34.80 29.62
C GLN A 393 9.86 36.31 29.48
N VAL A 394 9.35 36.91 28.39
CA VAL A 394 8.82 38.29 28.37
C VAL A 394 7.56 38.27 27.49
N PRO A 395 6.41 38.79 27.95
CA PRO A 395 5.20 38.80 27.14
C PRO A 395 5.30 39.92 26.09
N SER A 396 5.45 39.56 24.82
CA SER A 396 5.24 40.48 23.70
C SER A 396 4.20 39.92 22.74
N SER A 397 3.13 40.69 22.56
CA SER A 397 2.00 40.47 21.66
C SER A 397 2.40 40.12 20.21
N PRO A 398 1.54 39.40 19.46
CA PRO A 398 1.82 39.10 18.06
C PRO A 398 1.67 40.38 17.23
N LYS A 399 2.78 41.05 16.90
CA LYS A 399 2.80 42.03 15.82
C LYS A 399 2.79 41.27 14.49
N SER A 400 1.59 41.06 13.94
CA SER A 400 1.42 40.85 12.49
C SER A 400 2.05 42.06 11.79
N GLY A 401 2.93 41.84 10.81
CA GLY A 401 3.58 42.96 10.12
C GLY A 401 2.55 43.76 9.31
N ILE A 402 2.75 45.07 9.19
CA ILE A 402 1.88 45.97 8.38
C ILE A 402 1.71 45.44 6.95
N ALA A 403 2.76 44.81 6.39
CA ALA A 403 2.71 44.18 5.07
C ALA A 403 1.74 42.99 5.00
N ASP A 404 1.66 42.18 6.05
CA ASP A 404 0.75 41.02 6.12
C ASP A 404 -0.71 41.48 6.24
N GLU A 405 -0.95 42.59 6.93
CA GLU A 405 -2.29 43.19 7.05
C GLU A 405 -2.74 43.85 5.75
N LEU A 406 -1.82 44.50 5.02
CA LEU A 406 -2.09 45.04 3.69
C LEU A 406 -2.39 43.95 2.66
N ALA A 407 -1.71 42.81 2.72
CA ALA A 407 -1.96 41.67 1.84
C ALA A 407 -3.37 41.08 2.07
N LYS A 408 -3.77 40.93 3.34
CA LYS A 408 -5.14 40.50 3.70
C LYS A 408 -6.18 41.49 3.23
N LEU A 409 -5.92 42.78 3.39
CA LEU A 409 -6.84 43.82 2.94
C LEU A 409 -7.03 43.80 1.41
N ALA A 410 -5.96 43.60 0.65
CA ALA A 410 -6.00 43.49 -0.81
C ALA A 410 -6.79 42.26 -1.27
N GLN A 411 -6.67 41.15 -0.54
CA GLN A 411 -7.44 39.94 -0.78
C GLN A 411 -8.95 40.16 -0.55
N LEU A 412 -9.33 40.80 0.56
CA LEU A 412 -10.75 41.08 0.85
C LEU A 412 -11.42 41.96 -0.21
N LYS A 413 -10.66 42.89 -0.81
CA LYS A 413 -11.10 43.66 -1.97
C LYS A 413 -11.24 42.79 -3.22
N ALA A 414 -10.23 41.98 -3.53
CA ALA A 414 -10.24 41.09 -4.70
C ALA A 414 -11.38 40.06 -4.65
N ASP A 415 -11.74 39.62 -3.44
CA ASP A 415 -12.85 38.69 -3.19
C ASP A 415 -14.22 39.39 -3.20
N GLY A 416 -14.27 40.71 -3.45
CA GLY A 416 -15.51 41.50 -3.49
C GLY A 416 -16.21 41.66 -2.15
N ILE A 417 -15.52 41.34 -1.04
CA ILE A 417 -16.03 41.47 0.33
C ILE A 417 -15.98 42.94 0.78
N LEU A 418 -14.99 43.69 0.30
CA LEU A 418 -14.87 45.13 0.52
C LEU A 418 -15.09 45.90 -0.78
N THR A 419 -15.81 47.01 -0.68
CA THR A 419 -15.87 48.02 -1.75
C THR A 419 -14.54 48.77 -1.87
N ASP A 420 -14.33 49.45 -3.00
CA ASP A 420 -13.13 50.28 -3.24
C ASP A 420 -12.92 51.34 -2.15
N GLU A 421 -14.01 51.90 -1.62
CA GLU A 421 -14.00 52.95 -0.59
C GLU A 421 -13.62 52.38 0.79
N GLU A 422 -14.17 51.23 1.16
CA GLU A 422 -13.87 50.54 2.42
C GLU A 422 -12.42 50.03 2.44
N PHE A 423 -11.93 49.51 1.31
CA PHE A 423 -10.55 49.11 1.14
C PHE A 423 -9.59 50.30 1.33
N ASN A 424 -9.84 51.42 0.67
CA ASN A 424 -8.97 52.60 0.79
C ASN A 424 -8.97 53.17 2.21
N THR A 425 -10.13 53.20 2.88
CA THR A 425 -10.25 53.66 4.27
C THR A 425 -9.41 52.82 5.24
N GLN A 426 -9.47 51.50 5.12
CA GLN A 426 -8.69 50.59 5.97
C GLN A 426 -7.20 50.59 5.62
N LYS A 427 -6.85 50.78 4.34
CA LYS A 427 -5.46 50.89 3.88
C LYS A 427 -4.77 52.11 4.48
N VAL A 428 -5.46 53.25 4.52
CA VAL A 428 -4.97 54.49 5.13
C VAL A 428 -4.75 54.32 6.64
N LYS A 429 -5.71 53.69 7.34
CA LYS A 429 -5.57 53.34 8.76
C LYS A 429 -4.38 52.42 9.05
N LEU A 430 -4.15 51.41 8.20
CA LEU A 430 -3.04 50.46 8.35
C LEU A 430 -1.66 51.09 8.08
N LEU A 431 -1.62 52.12 7.25
CA LEU A 431 -0.39 52.84 6.91
C LEU A 431 -0.12 54.05 7.83
N ASN A 432 -1.02 54.34 8.78
CA ASN A 432 -1.01 55.58 9.59
C ASN A 432 -0.86 56.85 8.74
N LEU A 433 -1.61 56.93 7.63
CA LEU A 433 -1.61 58.07 6.70
C LEU A 433 -2.80 59.01 6.91
#